data_AF-A0A1I9RYL6-F1
#
_entry.id   AF-A0A1I9RYL6-F1
#
_cell.length_a   1.000
_cell.length_b   1.000
_cell.length_c   1.000
_cell.angle_alpha   90.00
_cell.angle_beta   90.00
_cell.angle_gamma   90.00
#
_symmetry.space_group_name_H-M   'P 1'
#
loop_
_entity.id
_entity.type
_entity.pdbx_description
1 polymer ?
#
loop_
_entity_poly.entity_id
_entity_poly.type
_entity_poly.pdbx_seq_one_letter_code
_entity_poly.pdbx_strand_id
1 'polypeptide(L)'
;PIQDLLAEAVAKDNVQDIIMILKVLGNAGHPASLKPITKILPIHGTAAASLPMRVHVGAIMALRNIAKKEPRMIQELALQLYMDKSLHPELRMLACIVLFETRPAIGLVISLANIVKTEKNLQVASFTYAHMKSLIRSIAVIHASDAAACNVAIKILSPRLDRPSLRYSKAFYMDIYNSPLMLGAAASAFYINDAATILPRSLVAKTSAYFAGAA
;
A
#
# COMPACT_ATOMS: atom_id res chain seq x y z
N PRO A 1 -7.77 23.23 -12.49
CA PRO A 1 -8.94 22.54 -13.08
C PRO A 1 -9.34 21.25 -12.36
N ILE A 2 -8.55 20.16 -12.43
CA ILE A 2 -8.97 18.86 -11.85
C ILE A 2 -9.03 18.89 -10.31
N GLN A 3 -8.14 19.65 -9.68
CA GLN A 3 -8.11 19.83 -8.23
C GLN A 3 -9.33 20.61 -7.72
N ASP A 4 -9.80 21.56 -8.52
CA ASP A 4 -11.00 22.36 -8.22
C ASP A 4 -12.26 21.50 -8.33
N LEU A 5 -12.33 20.63 -9.34
CA LEU A 5 -13.40 19.63 -9.48
C LEU A 5 -13.47 18.69 -8.29
N LEU A 6 -12.33 18.30 -7.70
CA LEU A 6 -12.33 17.47 -6.49
C LEU A 6 -12.98 18.20 -5.31
N ALA A 7 -12.64 19.47 -5.11
CA ALA A 7 -13.21 20.28 -4.04
C ALA A 7 -14.73 20.47 -4.23
N GLU A 8 -15.16 20.69 -5.47
CA GLU A 8 -16.59 20.81 -5.82
C GLU A 8 -17.34 19.50 -5.57
N ALA A 9 -16.77 18.36 -5.98
CA ALA A 9 -17.37 17.05 -5.78
C ALA A 9 -17.54 16.72 -4.28
N VAL A 10 -16.55 17.10 -3.45
CA VAL A 10 -16.64 16.99 -1.98
C VAL A 10 -17.71 17.91 -1.41
N ALA A 11 -17.81 19.16 -1.87
CA ALA A 11 -18.82 20.10 -1.41
C ALA A 11 -20.26 19.64 -1.75
N LYS A 12 -20.41 18.91 -2.86
CA LYS A 12 -21.69 18.33 -3.31
C LYS A 12 -21.97 16.93 -2.73
N ASP A 13 -21.07 16.39 -1.91
CA ASP A 13 -21.09 15.00 -1.42
C ASP A 13 -21.28 13.95 -2.54
N ASN A 14 -20.75 14.24 -3.75
CA ASN A 14 -20.86 13.33 -4.88
C ASN A 14 -19.74 12.29 -4.83
N VAL A 15 -20.01 11.20 -4.11
CA VAL A 15 -19.08 10.07 -3.91
C VAL A 15 -18.50 9.53 -5.21
N GLN A 16 -19.30 9.43 -6.28
CA GLN A 16 -18.83 8.85 -7.56
C GLN A 16 -17.83 9.78 -8.25
N ASP A 17 -18.12 11.07 -8.28
CA ASP A 17 -17.22 12.07 -8.86
C ASP A 17 -15.92 12.16 -8.06
N ILE A 18 -15.99 12.13 -6.73
CA ILE A 18 -14.81 12.09 -5.86
C ILE A 18 -13.92 10.89 -6.25
N ILE A 19 -14.48 9.69 -6.33
CA ILE A 19 -13.74 8.47 -6.68
C ILE A 19 -13.14 8.57 -8.08
N MET A 20 -13.90 9.06 -9.06
CA MET A 20 -13.44 9.25 -10.43
C MET A 20 -12.25 10.20 -10.47
N ILE A 21 -12.37 11.36 -9.83
CA ILE A 21 -11.34 12.39 -9.82
C ILE A 21 -10.08 11.91 -9.10
N LEU A 22 -10.22 11.18 -7.98
CA LEU A 22 -9.10 10.54 -7.30
C LEU A 22 -8.34 9.57 -8.21
N LYS A 23 -9.05 8.77 -9.03
CA LYS A 23 -8.40 7.90 -10.02
C LYS A 23 -7.65 8.71 -11.08
N VAL A 24 -8.22 9.81 -11.57
CA VAL A 24 -7.57 10.71 -12.53
C VAL A 24 -6.29 11.31 -11.93
N LEU A 25 -6.37 11.84 -10.71
CA LEU A 25 -5.21 12.43 -10.01
C LEU A 25 -4.13 11.39 -9.72
N GLY A 26 -4.53 10.18 -9.31
CA GLY A 26 -3.63 9.05 -9.09
C GLY A 26 -2.95 8.57 -10.37
N ASN A 27 -3.67 8.50 -11.48
CA ASN A 27 -3.11 8.15 -12.78
C ASN A 27 -2.13 9.22 -13.28
N ALA A 28 -2.45 10.51 -13.10
CA ALA A 28 -1.53 11.60 -13.43
C ALA A 28 -0.24 11.52 -12.61
N GLY A 29 -0.32 11.05 -11.35
CA GLY A 29 0.84 10.83 -10.49
C GLY A 29 1.70 12.07 -10.32
N HIS A 30 1.09 13.27 -10.38
CA HIS A 30 1.81 14.54 -10.31
C HIS A 30 1.93 15.01 -8.85
N PRO A 31 3.09 15.48 -8.37
CA PRO A 31 3.28 15.94 -6.99
C PRO A 31 2.26 17.00 -6.53
N ALA A 32 1.85 17.89 -7.43
CA ALA A 32 0.79 18.89 -7.16
C ALA A 32 -0.55 18.27 -6.73
N SER A 33 -0.84 17.03 -7.09
CA SER A 33 -2.05 16.30 -6.67
C SER A 33 -1.99 15.82 -5.23
N LEU A 34 -0.82 15.83 -4.58
CA LEU A 34 -0.63 15.31 -3.25
C LEU A 34 -1.50 16.05 -2.23
N LYS A 35 -1.41 17.38 -2.17
CA LYS A 35 -2.19 18.19 -1.21
C LYS A 35 -3.70 17.99 -1.35
N PRO A 36 -4.30 18.03 -2.56
CA PRO A 36 -5.70 17.68 -2.76
C PRO A 36 -6.06 16.26 -2.27
N ILE A 37 -5.26 15.24 -2.61
CA ILE A 37 -5.52 13.85 -2.18
C ILE A 37 -5.42 13.71 -0.65
N THR A 38 -4.42 14.33 -0.03
CA THR A 38 -4.22 14.29 1.44
C THR A 38 -5.43 14.84 2.18
N LYS A 39 -6.12 15.85 1.64
CA LYS A 39 -7.37 16.38 2.22
C LYS A 39 -8.52 15.37 2.23
N ILE A 40 -8.44 14.29 1.46
CA ILE A 40 -9.47 13.24 1.36
C ILE A 40 -9.10 12.01 2.19
N LEU A 41 -7.85 11.93 2.67
CA LEU A 41 -7.41 10.80 3.48
C LEU A 41 -8.15 10.76 4.82
N PRO A 42 -8.38 9.55 5.38
CA PRO A 42 -9.07 9.36 6.65
C PRO A 42 -8.17 9.71 7.83
N ILE A 43 -7.71 10.95 7.92
CA ILE A 43 -6.87 11.39 9.03
C ILE A 43 -7.78 11.79 10.20
N HIS A 44 -7.55 11.20 11.37
CA HIS A 44 -8.31 11.49 12.58
C HIS A 44 -8.38 13.01 12.85
N GLY A 45 -9.56 13.50 13.23
CA GLY A 45 -9.79 14.93 13.51
C GLY A 45 -9.99 15.81 12.27
N THR A 46 -9.98 15.24 11.06
CA THR A 46 -10.29 15.97 9.82
C THR A 46 -11.73 15.74 9.37
N ALA A 47 -12.30 16.70 8.63
CA ALA A 47 -13.62 16.54 8.02
C ALA A 47 -13.68 15.35 7.05
N ALA A 48 -12.55 14.94 6.47
CA ALA A 48 -12.49 13.80 5.57
C ALA A 48 -12.65 12.44 6.26
N ALA A 49 -12.49 12.37 7.59
CA ALA A 49 -12.67 11.13 8.34
C ALA A 49 -14.10 10.57 8.24
N SER A 50 -15.11 11.42 7.99
CA SER A 50 -16.51 11.00 7.80
C SER A 50 -16.83 10.55 6.37
N LEU A 51 -15.92 10.74 5.41
CA LEU A 51 -16.16 10.31 4.03
C LEU A 51 -16.32 8.79 3.95
N PRO A 52 -17.06 8.28 2.94
CA PRO A 52 -17.27 6.85 2.81
C PRO A 52 -15.97 6.07 2.60
N MET A 53 -15.91 4.84 3.16
CA MET A 53 -14.77 3.92 3.02
C MET A 53 -14.24 3.79 1.57
N ARG A 54 -15.12 3.75 0.57
CA ARG A 54 -14.74 3.65 -0.86
C ARG A 54 -13.94 4.86 -1.34
N VAL A 55 -14.24 6.05 -0.82
CA VAL A 55 -13.48 7.28 -1.09
C VAL A 55 -12.09 7.19 -0.48
N HIS A 56 -11.97 6.73 0.77
CA HIS A 56 -10.69 6.53 1.43
C HIS A 56 -9.80 5.51 0.71
N VAL A 57 -10.38 4.39 0.27
CA VAL A 57 -9.67 3.40 -0.57
C VAL A 57 -9.12 4.06 -1.83
N GLY A 58 -9.95 4.84 -2.54
CA GLY A 58 -9.54 5.58 -3.72
C GLY A 58 -8.41 6.58 -3.44
N ALA A 59 -8.49 7.31 -2.34
CA ALA A 59 -7.51 8.32 -1.96
C ALA A 59 -6.15 7.70 -1.62
N ILE A 60 -6.14 6.61 -0.84
CA ILE A 60 -4.91 5.88 -0.50
C ILE A 60 -4.28 5.29 -1.78
N MET A 61 -5.06 4.66 -2.64
CA MET A 61 -4.54 4.07 -3.89
C MET A 61 -4.04 5.11 -4.89
N ALA A 62 -4.59 6.33 -4.88
CA ALA A 62 -4.11 7.42 -5.74
C ALA A 62 -2.67 7.86 -5.42
N LEU A 63 -2.16 7.57 -4.21
CA LEU A 63 -0.79 7.91 -3.81
C LEU A 63 0.28 7.04 -4.48
N ARG A 64 -0.08 5.87 -5.03
CA ARG A 64 0.88 4.87 -5.53
C ARG A 64 1.80 5.37 -6.64
N ASN A 65 1.28 6.13 -7.60
CA ASN A 65 2.11 6.68 -8.67
C ASN A 65 2.90 7.92 -8.21
N ILE A 66 2.36 8.68 -7.25
CA ILE A 66 3.07 9.81 -6.63
C ILE A 66 4.25 9.30 -5.79
N ALA A 67 4.13 8.10 -5.17
CA ALA A 67 5.18 7.44 -4.40
C ALA A 67 6.50 7.28 -5.16
N LYS A 68 6.43 7.13 -6.49
CA LYS A 68 7.62 7.04 -7.36
C LYS A 68 8.38 8.37 -7.48
N LYS A 69 7.71 9.51 -7.25
CA LYS A 69 8.26 10.87 -7.39
C LYS A 69 8.56 11.52 -6.04
N GLU A 70 7.67 11.35 -5.07
CA GLU A 70 7.75 11.96 -3.73
C GLU A 70 7.80 10.89 -2.61
N PRO A 71 8.76 9.96 -2.63
CA PRO A 71 8.74 8.79 -1.74
C PRO A 71 8.74 9.15 -0.25
N ARG A 72 9.47 10.20 0.15
CA ARG A 72 9.57 10.63 1.56
C ARG A 72 8.23 11.11 2.13
N MET A 73 7.55 12.00 1.41
CA MET A 73 6.25 12.51 1.85
C MET A 73 5.20 11.39 1.88
N ILE A 74 5.24 10.48 0.90
CA ILE A 74 4.32 9.33 0.89
C ILE A 74 4.63 8.35 2.04
N GLN A 75 5.90 8.14 2.39
CA GLN A 75 6.27 7.29 3.54
C GLN A 75 5.67 7.82 4.85
N GLU A 76 5.76 9.12 5.10
CA GLU A 76 5.20 9.75 6.30
C GLU A 76 3.67 9.56 6.37
N LEU A 77 2.96 9.85 5.28
CA LEU A 77 1.50 9.70 5.21
C LEU A 77 1.07 8.23 5.34
N ALA A 78 1.73 7.32 4.61
CA ALA A 78 1.40 5.90 4.64
C ALA A 78 1.68 5.29 6.02
N LEU A 79 2.78 5.69 6.68
CA LEU A 79 3.09 5.23 8.03
C LEU A 79 2.07 5.76 9.04
N GLN A 80 1.66 7.02 8.94
CA GLN A 80 0.62 7.60 9.80
C GLN A 80 -0.69 6.81 9.69
N LEU A 81 -1.16 6.56 8.46
CA LEU A 81 -2.36 5.75 8.21
C LEU A 81 -2.20 4.31 8.69
N TYR A 82 -1.04 3.71 8.50
CA TYR A 82 -0.77 2.36 8.97
C TYR A 82 -0.81 2.25 10.49
N MET A 83 -0.29 3.26 11.21
CA MET A 83 -0.18 3.23 12.66
C MET A 83 -1.50 3.51 13.38
N ASP A 84 -2.41 4.27 12.76
CA ASP A 84 -3.71 4.59 13.35
C ASP A 84 -4.57 3.33 13.54
N LYS A 85 -4.74 2.90 14.79
CA LYS A 85 -5.50 1.70 15.15
C LYS A 85 -7.02 1.90 15.11
N SER A 86 -7.48 3.15 15.03
CA SER A 86 -8.90 3.47 14.87
C SER A 86 -9.37 3.25 13.43
N LEU A 87 -8.45 3.24 12.46
CA LEU A 87 -8.76 3.00 11.07
C LEU A 87 -9.15 1.55 10.80
N HIS A 88 -10.05 1.41 9.82
CA HIS A 88 -10.46 0.11 9.33
C HIS A 88 -9.22 -0.68 8.82
N PRO A 89 -9.09 -1.99 9.16
CA PRO A 89 -7.91 -2.80 8.82
C PRO A 89 -7.53 -2.78 7.33
N GLU A 90 -8.53 -2.76 6.45
CA GLU A 90 -8.33 -2.63 5.00
C GLU A 90 -7.56 -1.35 4.62
N LEU A 91 -7.89 -0.19 5.19
CA LEU A 91 -7.19 1.06 4.89
C LEU A 91 -5.72 1.00 5.34
N ARG A 92 -5.47 0.35 6.49
CA ARG A 92 -4.12 0.16 7.04
C ARG A 92 -3.30 -0.79 6.15
N MET A 93 -3.90 -1.87 5.66
CA MET A 93 -3.24 -2.80 4.72
C MET A 93 -2.96 -2.12 3.37
N LEU A 94 -3.89 -1.30 2.86
CA LEU A 94 -3.67 -0.49 1.67
C LEU A 94 -2.54 0.53 1.86
N ALA A 95 -2.47 1.18 3.03
CA ALA A 95 -1.36 2.08 3.37
C ALA A 95 -0.02 1.33 3.42
N CYS A 96 0.00 0.08 3.91
CA CYS A 96 1.18 -0.78 3.87
C CYS A 96 1.63 -1.06 2.41
N ILE A 97 0.69 -1.35 1.50
CA ILE A 97 1.02 -1.50 0.07
C ILE A 97 1.66 -0.21 -0.47
N VAL A 98 1.05 0.95 -0.23
CA VAL A 98 1.58 2.26 -0.67
C VAL A 98 2.96 2.53 -0.10
N LEU A 99 3.20 2.17 1.16
CA LEU A 99 4.51 2.32 1.79
C LEU A 99 5.59 1.53 1.04
N PHE A 100 5.35 0.26 0.70
CA PHE A 100 6.32 -0.55 -0.03
C PHE A 100 6.50 -0.12 -1.50
N GLU A 101 5.53 0.56 -2.11
CA GLU A 101 5.70 1.20 -3.42
C GLU A 101 6.77 2.31 -3.41
N THR A 102 7.08 2.89 -2.24
CA THR A 102 8.13 3.91 -2.10
C THR A 102 9.55 3.33 -2.02
N ARG A 103 9.70 1.99 -1.99
CA ARG A 103 10.97 1.29 -1.73
C ARG A 103 11.66 1.78 -0.44
N PRO A 104 11.02 1.52 0.72
CA PRO A 104 11.47 2.07 2.00
C PRO A 104 12.85 1.56 2.40
N ALA A 105 13.66 2.44 2.99
CA ALA A 105 14.96 2.06 3.53
C ALA A 105 14.84 1.03 4.66
N ILE A 106 15.89 0.24 4.88
CA ILE A 106 15.91 -0.84 5.87
C ILE A 106 15.47 -0.39 7.28
N GLY A 107 15.87 0.81 7.72
CA GLY A 107 15.47 1.36 9.01
C GLY A 107 13.95 1.50 9.15
N LEU A 108 13.26 1.96 8.10
CA LEU A 108 11.80 2.09 8.09
C LEU A 108 11.11 0.71 8.06
N VAL A 109 11.66 -0.25 7.32
CA VAL A 109 11.14 -1.63 7.29
C VAL A 109 11.30 -2.31 8.66
N ILE A 110 12.42 -2.10 9.36
CA ILE A 110 12.64 -2.59 10.73
C ILE A 110 11.65 -1.92 11.71
N SER A 111 11.45 -0.61 11.61
CA SER A 111 10.46 0.10 12.43
C SER A 111 9.06 -0.46 12.20
N LEU A 112 8.69 -0.72 10.94
CA LEU A 112 7.41 -1.35 10.60
C LEU A 112 7.29 -2.75 11.22
N ALA A 113 8.34 -3.56 11.19
CA ALA A 113 8.36 -4.88 11.83
C ALA A 113 8.16 -4.78 13.36
N ASN A 114 8.79 -3.81 14.02
CA ASN A 114 8.56 -3.57 15.45
C ASN A 114 7.12 -3.16 15.75
N ILE A 115 6.49 -2.37 14.87
CA ILE A 115 5.06 -2.04 14.99
C ILE A 115 4.18 -3.28 14.79
N VAL A 116 4.51 -4.15 13.83
CA VAL A 116 3.78 -5.41 13.58
C VAL A 116 3.88 -6.35 14.78
N LYS A 117 5.02 -6.38 15.48
CA LYS A 117 5.23 -7.22 16.66
C LYS A 117 4.21 -6.96 17.78
N THR A 118 3.72 -5.72 17.90
CA THR A 118 2.73 -5.30 18.89
C THR A 118 1.32 -5.13 18.31
N GLU A 119 1.12 -5.50 17.03
CA GLU A 119 -0.17 -5.38 16.36
C GLU A 119 -1.18 -6.39 16.92
N LYS A 120 -2.31 -5.86 17.40
CA LYS A 120 -3.41 -6.68 17.92
C LYS A 120 -4.31 -7.20 16.81
N ASN A 121 -4.45 -6.47 15.71
CA ASN A 121 -5.27 -6.90 14.59
C ASN A 121 -4.53 -7.94 13.73
N LEU A 122 -4.97 -9.21 13.83
CA LEU A 122 -4.34 -10.31 13.11
C LEU A 122 -4.43 -10.20 11.59
N GLN A 123 -5.42 -9.51 11.03
CA GLN A 123 -5.50 -9.28 9.58
C GLN A 123 -4.35 -8.40 9.12
N VAL A 124 -4.14 -7.27 9.81
CA VAL A 124 -3.04 -6.34 9.50
C VAL A 124 -1.69 -7.00 9.75
N ALA A 125 -1.52 -7.69 10.89
CA ALA A 125 -0.26 -8.35 11.23
C ALA A 125 0.11 -9.44 10.22
N SER A 126 -0.84 -10.32 9.89
CA SER A 126 -0.61 -11.42 8.93
C SER A 126 -0.38 -10.88 7.52
N PHE A 127 -1.11 -9.85 7.11
CA PHE A 127 -0.94 -9.20 5.81
C PHE A 127 0.45 -8.59 5.67
N THR A 128 0.89 -7.78 6.63
CA THR A 128 2.21 -7.12 6.57
C THR A 128 3.33 -8.15 6.61
N TYR A 129 3.21 -9.19 7.44
CA TYR A 129 4.15 -10.30 7.46
C TYR A 129 4.22 -11.01 6.10
N ALA A 130 3.07 -11.38 5.53
CA ALA A 130 2.99 -12.04 4.23
C ALA A 130 3.57 -11.15 3.13
N HIS A 131 3.35 -9.84 3.19
CA HIS A 131 3.88 -8.90 2.22
C HIS A 131 5.40 -8.83 2.26
N MET A 132 5.99 -8.61 3.44
CA MET A 132 7.45 -8.67 3.62
C MET A 132 7.99 -10.02 3.14
N LYS A 133 7.32 -11.12 3.47
CA LYS A 133 7.77 -12.48 3.12
C LYS A 133 7.77 -12.72 1.62
N SER A 134 6.75 -12.21 0.94
CA SER A 134 6.64 -12.31 -0.51
C SER A 134 7.75 -11.52 -1.21
N LEU A 135 8.13 -10.35 -0.69
CA LEU A 135 9.19 -9.51 -1.26
C LEU A 135 10.60 -10.11 -1.10
N ILE A 136 10.85 -10.92 -0.06
CA ILE A 136 12.13 -11.64 0.09
C ILE A 136 12.44 -12.53 -1.12
N ARG A 137 11.42 -13.07 -1.77
CA ARG A 137 11.57 -14.01 -2.90
C ARG A 137 11.89 -13.31 -4.22
N SER A 138 11.94 -11.99 -4.25
CA SER A 138 12.25 -11.23 -5.45
C SER A 138 13.66 -11.57 -5.94
N ILE A 139 13.75 -11.94 -7.21
CA ILE A 139 15.03 -12.18 -7.91
C ILE A 139 15.44 -11.00 -8.79
N ALA A 140 14.58 -9.99 -8.95
CA ALA A 140 14.89 -8.79 -9.70
C ALA A 140 15.90 -7.90 -8.96
N VAL A 141 16.97 -7.52 -9.66
CA VAL A 141 18.06 -6.68 -9.10
C VAL A 141 17.54 -5.36 -8.53
N ILE A 142 16.51 -4.77 -9.16
CA ILE A 142 15.91 -3.51 -8.75
C ILE A 142 15.23 -3.55 -7.36
N HIS A 143 14.92 -4.76 -6.87
CA HIS A 143 14.25 -5.02 -5.59
C HIS A 143 15.18 -5.67 -4.57
N ALA A 144 16.47 -5.85 -4.89
CA ALA A 144 17.43 -6.49 -4.00
C ALA A 144 17.52 -5.80 -2.62
N SER A 145 17.46 -4.46 -2.60
CA SER A 145 17.44 -3.67 -1.36
C SER A 145 16.18 -3.95 -0.53
N ASP A 146 15.01 -3.97 -1.17
CA ASP A 146 13.73 -4.23 -0.50
C ASP A 146 13.68 -5.66 0.06
N ALA A 147 14.13 -6.64 -0.73
CA ALA A 147 14.22 -8.05 -0.35
C ALA A 147 15.17 -8.24 0.84
N ALA A 148 16.34 -7.60 0.82
CA ALA A 148 17.31 -7.65 1.92
C ALA A 148 16.73 -7.03 3.21
N ALA A 149 16.08 -5.87 3.11
CA ALA A 149 15.43 -5.22 4.25
C ALA A 149 14.31 -6.10 4.84
N CYS A 150 13.46 -6.68 3.99
CA CYS A 150 12.39 -7.59 4.40
C CYS A 150 12.94 -8.87 5.05
N ASN A 151 14.07 -9.40 4.57
CA ASN A 151 14.72 -10.59 5.12
C ASN A 151 15.21 -10.37 6.55
N VAL A 152 15.74 -9.18 6.85
CA VAL A 152 16.09 -8.80 8.22
C VAL A 152 14.84 -8.62 9.07
N ALA A 153 13.84 -7.89 8.56
CA ALA A 153 12.60 -7.61 9.28
C ALA A 153 11.82 -8.86 9.68
N ILE A 154 11.74 -9.88 8.82
CA ILE A 154 11.02 -11.12 9.14
C ILE A 154 11.65 -11.92 10.27
N LYS A 155 12.97 -11.82 10.46
CA LYS A 155 13.66 -12.46 11.60
C LYS A 155 13.28 -11.84 12.95
N ILE A 156 12.77 -10.60 12.95
CA ILE A 156 12.26 -9.91 14.15
C ILE A 156 10.84 -10.41 14.49
N LEU A 157 10.10 -10.84 13.47
CA LEU A 157 8.69 -11.23 13.57
C LEU A 157 8.52 -12.70 13.93
N SER A 158 7.41 -13.03 14.59
CA SER A 158 7.10 -14.42 14.90
C SER A 158 6.64 -15.17 13.64
N PRO A 159 7.17 -16.36 13.35
CA PRO A 159 6.67 -17.23 12.28
C PRO A 159 5.19 -17.60 12.42
N ARG A 160 4.58 -17.42 13.61
CA ARG A 160 3.14 -17.66 13.84
C ARG A 160 2.21 -16.73 13.05
N LEU A 161 2.76 -15.65 12.48
CA LEU A 161 2.06 -14.75 11.56
C LEU A 161 1.93 -15.35 10.15
N ASP A 162 2.73 -16.38 9.82
CA ASP A 162 2.70 -17.12 8.57
C ASP A 162 1.55 -18.14 8.54
N ARG A 163 0.31 -17.65 8.61
CA ARG A 163 -0.86 -18.53 8.68
C ARG A 163 -1.31 -18.94 7.28
N PRO A 164 -1.40 -20.25 6.97
CA PRO A 164 -1.84 -20.72 5.66
C PRO A 164 -3.34 -20.50 5.40
N SER A 165 -4.15 -20.22 6.43
CA SER A 165 -5.61 -20.06 6.30
C SER A 165 -6.03 -18.92 5.36
N LEU A 166 -7.05 -19.17 4.54
CA LEU A 166 -7.72 -18.19 3.67
C LEU A 166 -8.54 -17.14 4.45
N ARG A 167 -8.74 -17.34 5.76
CA ARG A 167 -9.41 -16.34 6.62
C ARG A 167 -8.56 -15.11 6.89
N TYR A 168 -7.25 -15.18 6.64
CA TYR A 168 -6.34 -14.05 6.82
C TYR A 168 -6.03 -13.37 5.51
N SER A 169 -5.85 -12.06 5.58
CA SER A 169 -5.38 -11.22 4.50
C SER A 169 -3.94 -11.61 4.12
N LYS A 170 -3.64 -11.62 2.82
CA LYS A 170 -2.37 -12.09 2.25
C LYS A 170 -1.85 -11.17 1.16
N ALA A 171 -0.55 -11.21 0.98
CA ALA A 171 0.13 -10.57 -0.13
C ALA A 171 1.02 -11.61 -0.81
N PHE A 172 0.98 -11.63 -2.13
CA PHE A 172 1.77 -12.48 -3.00
C PHE A 172 2.57 -11.60 -3.94
N TYR A 173 3.82 -11.97 -4.16
CA TYR A 173 4.74 -11.32 -5.07
C TYR A 173 5.55 -12.41 -5.77
N MET A 174 5.65 -12.31 -7.09
CA MET A 174 6.47 -13.18 -7.93
C MET A 174 7.10 -12.33 -9.04
N ASP A 175 8.35 -12.60 -9.36
CA ASP A 175 9.06 -11.96 -10.45
C ASP A 175 9.91 -12.96 -11.24
N ILE A 176 10.17 -12.57 -12.49
CA ILE A 176 11.13 -13.20 -13.38
C ILE A 176 12.06 -12.11 -13.89
N TYR A 177 13.37 -12.34 -13.85
CA TYR A 177 14.35 -11.36 -14.29
C TYR A 177 15.55 -12.03 -14.96
N ASN A 178 15.92 -11.53 -16.13
CA ASN A 178 17.10 -11.95 -16.89
C ASN A 178 18.13 -10.82 -16.84
N SER A 179 19.18 -11.01 -16.05
CA SER A 179 20.23 -10.00 -15.85
C SER A 179 21.00 -9.66 -17.14
N PRO A 180 21.43 -10.61 -17.99
CA PRO A 180 22.05 -10.29 -19.28
C PRO A 180 21.19 -9.42 -20.21
N LEU A 181 19.89 -9.66 -20.26
CA LEU A 181 18.96 -8.88 -21.09
C LEU A 181 18.41 -7.64 -20.38
N MET A 182 18.71 -7.47 -19.09
CA MET A 182 18.12 -6.47 -18.20
C MET A 182 16.59 -6.38 -18.32
N LEU A 183 15.96 -7.53 -18.55
CA LEU A 183 14.54 -7.66 -18.87
C LEU A 183 13.86 -8.53 -17.80
N GLY A 184 12.67 -8.14 -17.37
CA GLY A 184 11.88 -8.96 -16.47
C GLY A 184 10.44 -8.51 -16.36
N ALA A 185 9.69 -9.23 -15.54
CA ALA A 185 8.32 -8.90 -15.18
C ALA A 185 8.06 -9.33 -13.75
N ALA A 186 7.11 -8.67 -13.11
CA ALA A 186 6.62 -9.04 -11.79
C ALA A 186 5.10 -8.97 -11.73
N ALA A 187 4.52 -9.77 -10.85
CA ALA A 187 3.13 -9.71 -10.49
C ALA A 187 2.99 -9.72 -8.97
N SER A 188 2.06 -8.91 -8.46
CA SER A 188 1.62 -8.98 -7.08
C SER A 188 0.11 -9.05 -6.98
N ALA A 189 -0.35 -9.77 -5.96
CA ALA A 189 -1.76 -9.91 -5.62
C ALA A 189 -1.93 -9.74 -4.11
N PHE A 190 -2.84 -8.87 -3.71
CA PHE A 190 -3.17 -8.54 -2.33
C PHE A 190 -4.60 -8.96 -2.07
N TYR A 191 -4.75 -10.00 -1.26
CA TYR A 191 -6.01 -10.56 -0.81
C TYR A 191 -6.35 -9.92 0.54
N ILE A 192 -7.32 -9.01 0.57
CA ILE A 192 -7.76 -8.34 1.80
C ILE A 192 -9.07 -8.98 2.24
N ASN A 193 -9.05 -9.59 3.42
CA ASN A 193 -10.18 -10.32 3.98
C ASN A 193 -10.64 -9.75 5.32
N ASP A 194 -11.89 -10.07 5.67
CA ASP A 194 -12.48 -9.81 6.97
C ASP A 194 -12.46 -11.09 7.81
N ALA A 195 -12.37 -10.98 9.13
CA ALA A 195 -12.46 -12.13 10.03
C ALA A 195 -13.85 -12.79 9.96
N ALA A 196 -14.87 -12.04 9.54
CA ALA A 196 -16.26 -12.51 9.43
C ALA A 196 -16.57 -13.30 8.16
N THR A 197 -15.69 -13.32 7.14
CA THR A 197 -16.03 -13.86 5.81
C THR A 197 -14.95 -14.78 5.22
N ILE A 198 -15.37 -15.72 4.38
CA ILE A 198 -14.46 -16.56 3.57
C ILE A 198 -14.12 -15.85 2.25
N LEU A 199 -15.06 -15.08 1.69
CA LEU A 199 -14.82 -14.27 0.50
C LEU A 199 -14.02 -13.01 0.86
N PRO A 200 -13.03 -12.61 0.02
CA PRO A 200 -12.27 -11.39 0.25
C PRO A 200 -13.17 -10.17 0.14
N ARG A 201 -12.85 -9.18 0.96
CA ARG A 201 -13.45 -7.85 0.89
C ARG A 201 -12.90 -7.04 -0.27
N SER A 202 -11.61 -7.21 -0.57
CA SER A 202 -10.94 -6.56 -1.69
C SER A 202 -9.80 -7.42 -2.23
N LEU A 203 -9.60 -7.33 -3.55
CA LEU A 203 -8.47 -7.93 -4.25
C LEU A 203 -7.76 -6.83 -5.04
N VAL A 204 -6.49 -6.60 -4.75
CA VAL A 204 -5.66 -5.67 -5.52
C VAL A 204 -4.61 -6.48 -6.27
N ALA A 205 -4.57 -6.36 -7.59
CA ALA A 205 -3.54 -6.98 -8.42
C ALA A 205 -2.69 -5.89 -9.10
N LYS A 206 -1.40 -6.17 -9.28
CA LYS A 206 -0.46 -5.31 -9.99
C LYS A 206 0.45 -6.18 -10.83
N THR A 207 0.76 -5.72 -12.03
CA THR A 207 1.83 -6.26 -12.86
C THR A 207 2.83 -5.15 -13.18
N SER A 208 4.12 -5.48 -13.20
CA SER A 208 5.21 -4.59 -13.57
C SER A 208 6.06 -5.25 -14.65
N ALA A 209 6.64 -4.44 -15.53
CA ALA A 209 7.68 -4.88 -16.47
C ALA A 209 8.98 -4.15 -16.15
N TYR A 210 10.10 -4.84 -16.30
CA TYR A 210 11.43 -4.32 -16.08
C TYR A 210 12.18 -4.32 -17.40
N PHE A 211 12.71 -3.16 -17.80
CA PHE A 211 13.46 -3.04 -19.03
C PHE A 211 14.63 -2.08 -18.83
N ALA A 212 15.84 -2.51 -19.21
CA ALA A 212 17.06 -1.71 -19.14
C ALA A 212 17.29 -1.05 -17.75
N GLY A 213 16.91 -1.75 -16.67
CA GLY A 213 17.05 -1.25 -15.29
C GLY A 213 15.96 -0.28 -14.82
N ALA A 214 14.94 -0.01 -15.63
CA ALA A 214 13.76 0.77 -15.27
C ALA A 214 12.53 -0.11 -14.98
N ALA A 215 11.60 0.39 -14.15
CA ALA A 215 10.42 -0.32 -13.62
C ALA A 215 9.18 0.57 -13.42
#